data_AF-A0A0B1TPC2-F1
#
_entry.id   AF-A0A0B1TPC2-F1
#
_cell.length_a   1.000
_cell.length_b   1.000
_cell.length_c   1.000
_cell.angle_alpha   90.00
_cell.angle_beta   90.00
_cell.angle_gamma   90.00
#
_symmetry.space_group_name_H-M   'P 1'
#
loop_
_entity.id
_entity.type
_entity.pdbx_description
1 polymer ?
#
loop_
_entity_poly.entity_id
_entity_poly.type
_entity_poly.pdbx_seq_one_letter_code
_entity_poly.pdbx_strand_id
1 'polypeptide(L)'
;MENSSQPHSTVYLCHREHRFCQPSESINRPDLYKGLNKSLVRERFQAISKNFPQLHWSSLVTEKFILVSFGSLAQAEYMPLHVAEKLLYAFSRSPFKVIWQTNSPLDSLEWAKKLRIPPNVILIRWTPLKEILAHPNLQYLICHGGINTINELLLFGVPVIGVYLQVGHKNVQRVRLLLSVKLLQILSVVVLPS
;
A
#
# COMPACT_ATOMS: atom_id res chain seq x y z
N MET A 1 7.08 -46.70 -21.10
CA MET A 1 7.70 -45.38 -21.37
C MET A 1 6.56 -44.40 -21.57
N GLU A 2 6.46 -43.47 -20.63
CA GLU A 2 5.42 -42.45 -20.52
C GLU A 2 5.40 -41.53 -21.75
N ASN A 3 4.21 -41.13 -22.16
CA ASN A 3 4.02 -39.76 -22.63
C ASN A 3 2.61 -39.31 -22.24
N SER A 4 2.58 -38.40 -21.28
CA SER A 4 1.38 -37.85 -20.66
C SER A 4 0.67 -36.92 -21.63
N SER A 5 -0.55 -37.31 -22.00
CA SER A 5 -1.58 -36.46 -22.56
C SER A 5 -1.97 -35.40 -21.52
N GLN A 6 -1.64 -34.13 -21.76
CA GLN A 6 -2.14 -33.02 -20.95
C GLN A 6 -3.65 -32.85 -21.19
N PRO A 7 -4.50 -32.86 -20.14
CA PRO A 7 -5.88 -32.49 -20.30
C PRO A 7 -6.03 -30.96 -20.24
N HIS A 8 -6.63 -30.40 -21.29
CA HIS A 8 -7.23 -29.08 -21.30
C HIS A 8 -8.14 -28.91 -20.08
N SER A 9 -7.82 -27.97 -19.19
CA SER A 9 -8.72 -27.59 -18.08
C SER A 9 -9.47 -26.32 -18.46
N THR A 10 -10.71 -26.57 -18.85
CA THR A 10 -11.83 -25.66 -19.07
C THR A 10 -11.95 -24.56 -18.00
N VAL A 11 -12.08 -23.32 -18.45
CA VAL A 11 -12.47 -22.16 -17.65
C VAL A 11 -13.96 -22.29 -17.30
N TYR A 12 -14.29 -22.48 -16.02
CA TYR A 12 -15.65 -22.28 -15.54
C TYR A 12 -15.86 -20.79 -15.22
N LEU A 13 -16.51 -20.06 -16.13
CA LEU A 13 -17.23 -18.84 -15.81
C LEU A 13 -18.50 -19.25 -15.04
N CYS A 14 -18.44 -19.27 -13.71
CA CYS A 14 -19.64 -19.37 -12.90
C CYS A 14 -20.33 -18.00 -12.88
N HIS A 15 -21.32 -17.87 -13.76
CA HIS A 15 -22.29 -16.79 -13.78
C HIS A 15 -23.49 -17.22 -12.93
N ARG A 16 -23.94 -16.35 -12.01
CA ARG A 16 -25.13 -16.45 -11.13
C ARG A 16 -24.93 -17.19 -9.79
N GLU A 17 -24.50 -16.45 -8.77
CA GLU A 17 -25.30 -16.12 -7.58
C GLU A 17 -24.49 -15.21 -6.65
N HIS A 18 -25.06 -14.06 -6.30
CA HIS A 18 -24.50 -13.17 -5.30
C HIS A 18 -24.65 -13.77 -3.90
N ARG A 19 -23.64 -14.50 -3.41
CA ARG A 19 -23.41 -14.71 -1.98
C ARG A 19 -21.91 -14.91 -1.77
N PHE A 20 -21.30 -14.10 -0.90
CA PHE A 20 -20.02 -14.46 -0.30
C PHE A 20 -20.26 -15.77 0.46
N CYS A 21 -19.61 -16.87 0.05
CA CYS A 21 -19.50 -18.03 0.91
C CYS A 21 -18.77 -17.58 2.18
N GLN A 22 -19.50 -17.39 3.27
CA GLN A 22 -18.86 -17.32 4.57
C GLN A 22 -18.28 -18.71 4.85
N PRO A 23 -17.00 -18.82 5.25
CA PRO A 23 -16.43 -20.10 5.64
C PRO A 23 -17.34 -20.74 6.70
N SER A 24 -17.72 -22.00 6.48
CA SER A 24 -18.67 -22.73 7.34
C SER A 24 -18.16 -22.91 8.77
N GLU A 25 -16.86 -22.72 8.99
CA GLU A 25 -16.23 -22.66 10.31
C GLU A 25 -15.14 -21.59 10.30
N SER A 26 -15.03 -20.82 11.39
CA SER A 26 -13.89 -19.94 11.60
C SER A 26 -12.63 -20.80 11.65
N ILE A 27 -11.73 -20.64 10.67
CA ILE A 27 -10.41 -21.29 10.72
C ILE A 27 -9.72 -20.82 11.99
N ASN A 28 -9.68 -21.68 13.01
CA ASN A 28 -9.00 -21.41 14.26
C ASN A 28 -7.49 -21.47 13.98
N ARG A 29 -6.89 -20.31 13.73
CA ARG A 29 -5.44 -20.20 13.57
C ARG A 29 -4.82 -20.31 14.97
N PRO A 30 -3.98 -21.32 15.24
CA PRO A 30 -3.24 -21.37 16.49
C PRO A 30 -2.46 -20.06 16.64
N ASP A 31 -2.53 -19.42 17.81
CA ASP A 31 -1.62 -18.31 18.13
C ASP A 31 -0.21 -18.89 18.28
N LEU A 32 0.51 -19.00 17.17
CA LEU A 32 1.88 -19.50 17.07
C LEU A 32 2.85 -18.71 17.96
N TYR A 33 2.43 -17.56 18.48
CA TYR A 33 3.23 -16.67 19.32
C TYR A 33 2.71 -16.59 20.76
N LYS A 34 1.79 -17.48 21.16
CA LYS A 34 1.29 -17.58 22.52
C LYS A 34 2.44 -17.98 23.46
N GLY A 35 2.70 -17.17 24.48
CA GLY A 35 3.76 -17.41 25.46
C GLY A 35 5.15 -16.88 25.09
N LEU A 36 5.34 -16.33 23.87
CA LEU A 36 6.60 -15.67 23.54
C LEU A 36 6.72 -14.32 24.28
N ASN A 37 7.94 -14.02 24.73
CA ASN A 37 8.25 -12.72 25.29
C ASN A 37 8.20 -11.65 24.19
N LYS A 38 7.20 -10.77 24.27
CA LYS A 38 6.98 -9.68 23.31
C LYS A 38 7.73 -8.38 23.70
N SER A 39 8.62 -8.41 24.69
CA SER A 39 9.38 -7.23 25.14
C SER A 39 10.16 -6.59 24.00
N LEU A 40 10.91 -7.37 23.22
CA LEU A 40 11.71 -6.89 22.10
C LEU A 40 10.84 -6.24 21.01
N VAL A 41 9.67 -6.80 20.74
CA VAL A 41 8.71 -6.24 19.78
C VAL A 41 8.16 -4.90 20.28
N ARG A 42 7.82 -4.82 21.57
CA ARG A 42 7.35 -3.58 22.20
C ARG A 42 8.45 -2.51 22.21
N GLU A 43 9.67 -2.88 22.56
CA GLU A 43 10.83 -1.99 22.57
C GLU A 43 11.12 -1.45 21.17
N ARG A 44 11.13 -2.32 20.16
CA ARG A 44 11.29 -1.91 18.76
C ARG A 44 10.17 -0.96 18.31
N PHE A 45 8.91 -1.27 18.66
CA PHE A 45 7.79 -0.39 18.35
C PHE A 45 7.94 0.98 19.03
N GLN A 46 8.36 1.02 20.29
CA GLN A 46 8.61 2.26 21.02
C GLN A 46 9.77 3.07 20.40
N ALA A 47 10.87 2.42 20.02
CA ALA A 47 12.00 3.06 19.37
C ALA A 47 11.57 3.68 18.02
N ILE A 48 10.82 2.94 17.22
CA ILE A 48 10.28 3.43 15.95
C ILE A 48 9.29 4.57 16.17
N SER A 49 8.42 4.45 17.18
CA SER A 49 7.46 5.50 17.50
C SER A 49 8.14 6.82 17.85
N LYS A 50 9.27 6.76 18.57
CA LYS A 50 10.11 7.92 18.89
C LYS A 50 10.83 8.51 17.68
N ASN A 51 11.23 7.67 16.71
CA ASN A 51 11.92 8.12 15.50
C ASN A 51 10.97 8.72 14.45
N PHE A 52 9.67 8.39 14.51
CA PHE A 52 8.65 8.89 13.58
C PHE A 52 7.44 9.50 14.32
N PRO A 53 7.63 10.52 15.17
CA PRO A 53 6.54 11.12 15.95
C PRO A 53 5.42 11.71 15.08
N GLN A 54 5.74 12.17 13.88
CA GLN A 54 4.83 12.74 12.89
C GLN A 54 3.74 11.77 12.39
N LEU A 55 3.90 10.46 12.61
CA LEU A 55 2.88 9.48 12.24
C LEU A 55 1.71 9.41 13.22
N HIS A 56 1.82 10.06 14.39
CA HIS A 56 0.79 10.04 15.42
C HIS A 56 0.32 8.61 15.74
N TRP A 57 1.27 7.75 16.09
CA TRP A 57 1.09 6.30 16.29
C TRP A 57 -0.13 5.91 17.14
N SER A 58 -0.46 6.69 18.16
CA SER A 58 -1.65 6.48 19.00
C SER A 58 -2.94 6.47 18.19
N SER A 59 -3.09 7.35 17.21
CA SER A 59 -4.25 7.40 16.34
C SER A 59 -4.26 6.25 15.34
N LEU A 60 -3.10 5.78 14.87
CA LEU A 60 -3.05 4.63 13.96
C LEU A 60 -3.52 3.34 14.62
N VAL A 61 -3.43 3.23 15.94
CA VAL A 61 -3.95 2.09 16.73
C VAL A 61 -5.48 2.11 16.83
N THR A 62 -6.11 3.28 16.77
CA THR A 62 -7.58 3.43 16.91
C THR A 62 -8.30 3.59 15.57
N GLU A 63 -7.61 4.13 14.56
CA GLU A 63 -8.20 4.50 13.28
C GLU A 63 -7.66 3.65 12.13
N LYS A 64 -8.52 3.40 11.14
CA LYS A 64 -8.13 2.80 9.87
C LYS A 64 -7.40 3.82 9.00
N PHE A 65 -6.34 3.37 8.34
CA PHE A 65 -5.53 4.25 7.49
C PHE A 65 -5.05 3.55 6.23
N ILE A 66 -4.57 4.36 5.29
CA ILE A 66 -3.98 3.93 4.02
C ILE A 66 -2.56 4.49 3.94
N LEU A 67 -1.66 3.73 3.32
CA LEU A 67 -0.32 4.19 3.01
C LEU A 67 -0.25 4.53 1.52
N VAL A 68 0.43 5.62 1.18
CA VAL A 68 0.75 6.01 -0.20
C VAL A 68 2.26 6.12 -0.30
N SER A 69 2.87 5.34 -1.21
CA SER A 69 4.32 5.38 -1.44
C SER A 69 4.67 5.10 -2.90
N PHE A 70 5.26 6.09 -3.56
CA PHE A 70 5.77 5.95 -4.93
C PHE A 70 7.25 5.52 -4.98
N GLY A 71 7.78 5.02 -3.86
CA GLY A 71 9.15 4.52 -3.77
C GLY A 71 10.21 5.63 -3.86
N SER A 72 11.45 5.22 -4.13
CA SER A 72 12.60 6.12 -4.16
C SER A 72 12.86 6.75 -5.54
N LEU A 73 12.37 6.14 -6.62
CA LEU A 73 12.67 6.59 -7.99
C LEU A 73 11.77 7.74 -8.47
N ALA A 74 10.48 7.69 -8.13
CA ALA A 74 9.54 8.76 -8.49
C ALA A 74 9.67 9.90 -7.47
N GLN A 75 10.53 10.88 -7.74
CA GLN A 75 10.77 12.02 -6.85
C GLN A 75 9.50 12.87 -6.69
N ALA A 76 9.01 12.97 -5.45
CA ALA A 76 7.79 13.69 -5.12
C ALA A 76 7.90 15.19 -5.43
N GLU A 77 9.10 15.77 -5.33
CA GLU A 77 9.38 17.16 -5.67
C GLU A 77 9.03 17.51 -7.13
N TYR A 78 9.23 16.59 -8.07
CA TYR A 78 8.91 16.79 -9.48
C TYR A 78 7.48 16.40 -9.86
N MET A 79 6.61 16.13 -8.88
CA MET A 79 5.21 15.84 -9.15
C MET A 79 4.52 17.05 -9.76
N PRO A 80 3.88 16.92 -10.93
CA PRO A 80 3.12 18.02 -11.52
C PRO A 80 1.98 18.46 -10.58
N LEU A 81 1.81 19.78 -10.42
CA LEU A 81 0.83 20.37 -9.50
C LEU A 81 -0.59 19.78 -9.68
N HIS A 82 -1.03 19.66 -10.93
CA HIS A 82 -2.36 19.12 -11.27
C HIS A 82 -2.53 17.64 -10.88
N VAL A 83 -1.45 16.85 -10.83
CA VAL A 83 -1.49 15.44 -10.38
C VAL A 83 -1.62 15.41 -8.86
N ALA A 84 -0.80 16.20 -8.15
CA ALA A 84 -0.87 16.32 -6.71
C ALA A 84 -2.25 16.79 -6.24
N GLU A 85 -2.84 17.78 -6.93
CA GLU A 85 -4.19 18.29 -6.65
C GLU A 85 -5.25 17.20 -6.78
N LYS A 86 -5.24 16.42 -7.89
CA LYS A 86 -6.18 15.32 -8.08
C LYS A 86 -6.02 14.21 -7.03
N LEU A 87 -4.79 13.89 -6.63
CA LEU A 87 -4.52 12.92 -5.58
C LEU A 87 -5.02 13.42 -4.23
N LEU A 88 -4.70 14.65 -3.84
CA LEU A 88 -5.18 15.25 -2.60
C LEU A 88 -6.71 15.34 -2.56
N TYR A 89 -7.36 15.68 -3.67
CA TYR A 89 -8.81 15.68 -3.79
C TYR A 89 -9.41 14.28 -3.62
N ALA A 90 -8.78 13.25 -4.19
CA ALA A 90 -9.22 11.87 -3.97
C ALA A 90 -9.04 11.45 -2.51
N PHE A 91 -7.91 11.82 -1.89
CA PHE A 91 -7.61 11.50 -0.50
C PHE A 91 -8.52 12.22 0.48
N SER A 92 -8.93 13.46 0.21
CA SER A 92 -9.84 14.21 1.07
C SER A 92 -11.23 13.57 1.17
N ARG A 93 -11.61 12.72 0.20
CA ARG A 93 -12.88 11.98 0.18
C ARG A 93 -12.78 10.59 0.80
N SER A 94 -11.57 10.16 1.17
CA SER A 94 -11.36 8.89 1.86
C SER A 94 -11.89 8.99 3.30
N PRO A 95 -12.64 7.99 3.79
CA PRO A 95 -13.02 7.93 5.21
C PRO A 95 -11.83 7.56 6.11
N PHE A 96 -10.69 7.19 5.52
CA PHE A 96 -9.49 6.78 6.23
C PHE A 96 -8.46 7.91 6.30
N LYS A 97 -7.62 7.84 7.33
CA LYS A 97 -6.39 8.63 7.40
C LYS A 97 -5.44 8.19 6.28
N VAL A 98 -4.76 9.14 5.65
CA VAL A 98 -3.84 8.91 4.54
C VAL A 98 -2.44 9.29 4.97
N ILE A 99 -1.56 8.31 5.08
CA ILE A 99 -0.13 8.56 5.26
C ILE A 99 0.49 8.57 3.88
N TRP A 100 0.95 9.73 3.43
CA TRP A 100 1.62 9.88 2.15
C TRP A 100 3.11 10.06 2.35
N GLN A 101 3.85 8.99 2.06
CA GLN A 101 5.30 8.98 2.07
C GLN A 101 5.87 9.67 0.81
N THR A 102 6.77 10.64 1.02
CA THR A 102 7.45 11.41 -0.03
C THR A 102 8.96 11.19 0.00
N ASN A 103 9.58 10.65 -1.04
CA ASN A 103 11.05 10.52 -1.07
C ASN A 103 11.83 11.85 -1.07
N SER A 104 11.16 13.01 -1.16
CA SER A 104 11.75 14.35 -1.06
C SER A 104 11.45 15.03 0.29
N PRO A 105 12.35 15.90 0.79
CA PRO A 105 12.07 16.77 1.95
C PRO A 105 10.77 17.56 1.78
N LEU A 106 9.99 17.73 2.85
CA LEU A 106 8.69 18.43 2.76
C LEU A 106 8.86 19.88 2.29
N ASP A 107 9.94 20.54 2.69
CA ASP A 107 10.23 21.92 2.29
C ASP A 107 10.62 22.07 0.82
N SER A 108 10.95 20.98 0.10
CA SER A 108 11.19 21.02 -1.34
C SER A 108 9.94 20.73 -2.16
N LEU A 109 8.82 20.37 -1.54
CA LEU A 109 7.56 20.08 -2.22
C LEU A 109 6.83 21.37 -2.60
N GLU A 110 7.21 21.99 -3.72
CA GLU A 110 6.57 23.21 -4.23
C GLU A 110 5.06 23.07 -4.45
N TRP A 111 4.60 21.89 -4.88
CA TRP A 111 3.17 21.62 -5.00
C TRP A 111 2.46 21.60 -3.64
N ALA A 112 3.11 21.12 -2.58
CA ALA A 112 2.52 21.05 -1.25
C ALA A 112 2.38 22.45 -0.62
N LYS A 113 3.26 23.40 -1.00
CA LYS A 113 3.15 24.82 -0.62
C LYS A 113 2.01 25.54 -1.33
N LYS A 114 1.71 25.13 -2.57
CA LYS A 114 0.67 25.74 -3.41
C LYS A 114 -0.73 25.15 -3.20
N LEU A 115 -0.82 23.96 -2.61
CA LEU A 115 -2.08 23.23 -2.41
C LEU A 115 -2.45 23.15 -0.94
N ARG A 116 -3.76 23.15 -0.66
CA ARG A 116 -4.25 22.86 0.68
C ARG A 116 -4.19 21.36 0.94
N ILE A 117 -3.38 20.96 1.92
CA ILE A 117 -3.33 19.56 2.37
C ILE A 117 -4.60 19.26 3.19
N PRO A 118 -5.38 18.21 2.83
CA PRO A 118 -6.57 17.82 3.59
C PRO A 118 -6.21 17.38 5.01
N PRO A 119 -7.10 17.59 6.00
CA PRO A 119 -6.81 17.28 7.42
C PRO A 119 -6.62 15.78 7.68
N ASN A 120 -7.12 14.90 6.82
CA ASN A 120 -6.93 13.46 6.92
C ASN A 120 -5.64 12.99 6.23
N VAL A 121 -4.85 13.88 5.63
CA VAL A 121 -3.59 13.55 4.94
C VAL A 121 -2.40 13.98 5.79
N ILE A 122 -1.49 13.05 6.05
CA ILE A 122 -0.19 13.27 6.68
C ILE A 122 0.87 13.12 5.61
N LEU A 123 1.57 14.21 5.29
CA LEU A 123 2.77 14.16 4.45
C LEU A 123 3.99 13.84 5.32
N ILE A 124 4.78 12.87 4.89
CA ILE A 124 5.98 12.44 5.61
C ILE A 124 7.07 12.02 4.64
N ARG A 125 8.33 12.40 4.89
CA ARG A 125 9.43 12.05 3.99
C ARG A 125 9.67 10.52 3.91
N TRP A 126 9.83 9.88 5.05
CA TRP A 126 10.08 8.44 5.10
C TRP A 126 9.22 7.78 6.16
N THR A 127 8.76 6.58 5.86
CA THR A 127 8.04 5.73 6.81
C THR A 127 8.81 4.43 7.07
N PRO A 128 8.67 3.84 8.26
CA PRO A 128 9.14 2.48 8.53
C PRO A 128 8.20 1.49 7.82
N LEU A 129 8.46 1.24 6.53
CA LEU A 129 7.53 0.54 5.63
C LEU A 129 7.10 -0.82 6.17
N LYS A 130 8.04 -1.64 6.67
CA LYS A 130 7.74 -2.98 7.21
C LYS A 130 6.79 -2.93 8.39
N GLU A 131 7.00 -1.99 9.32
CA GLU A 131 6.18 -1.83 10.51
C GLU A 131 4.80 -1.28 10.18
N ILE A 132 4.69 -0.40 9.18
CA ILE A 132 3.38 0.04 8.69
C ILE A 132 2.65 -1.09 7.98
N LEU A 133 3.34 -1.87 7.12
CA LEU A 133 2.73 -3.01 6.42
C LEU A 133 2.26 -4.10 7.38
N ALA A 134 2.95 -4.28 8.51
CA ALA A 134 2.54 -5.19 9.57
C ALA A 134 1.40 -4.65 10.46
N HIS A 135 1.00 -3.39 10.30
CA HIS A 135 0.03 -2.75 11.19
C HIS A 135 -1.41 -3.24 10.90
N PRO A 136 -2.17 -3.71 11.90
CA PRO A 136 -3.49 -4.35 11.68
C PRO A 136 -4.56 -3.41 11.10
N ASN A 137 -4.45 -2.10 11.36
CA ASN A 137 -5.41 -1.11 10.86
C ASN A 137 -5.12 -0.59 9.45
N LEU A 138 -4.02 -1.01 8.81
CA LEU A 138 -3.73 -0.66 7.43
C LEU A 138 -4.76 -1.31 6.50
N GLN A 139 -5.48 -0.51 5.71
CA GLN A 139 -6.50 -1.03 4.79
C GLN A 139 -5.90 -1.43 3.44
N TYR A 140 -5.06 -0.58 2.86
CA TYR A 140 -4.39 -0.84 1.59
C TYR A 140 -3.19 0.08 1.37
N LEU A 141 -2.27 -0.35 0.51
CA LEU A 141 -1.16 0.44 0.02
C LEU A 141 -1.46 0.96 -1.40
N ILE A 142 -1.29 2.26 -1.61
CA ILE A 142 -1.19 2.85 -2.95
C ILE A 142 0.30 2.94 -3.31
N CYS A 143 0.75 2.25 -4.37
CA CYS A 143 2.16 2.28 -4.74
C CYS A 143 2.43 2.22 -6.24
N HIS A 144 3.65 2.61 -6.63
CA HIS A 144 4.05 2.63 -8.04
C HIS A 144 4.48 1.26 -8.62
N GLY A 145 4.58 0.22 -7.78
CA GLY A 145 5.00 -1.11 -8.21
C GLY A 145 6.49 -1.43 -8.18
N GLY A 146 7.26 -0.75 -7.32
CA GLY A 146 8.65 -1.14 -7.05
C GLY A 146 8.74 -2.58 -6.53
N ILE A 147 9.72 -3.35 -7.02
CA ILE A 147 9.83 -4.78 -6.70
C ILE A 147 10.00 -5.05 -5.19
N ASN A 148 10.78 -4.22 -4.49
CA ASN A 148 10.98 -4.36 -3.04
C ASN A 148 9.68 -4.17 -2.27
N THR A 149 8.91 -3.13 -2.62
CA THR A 149 7.60 -2.88 -2.02
C THR A 149 6.65 -4.04 -2.28
N ILE A 150 6.68 -4.61 -3.50
CA ILE A 150 5.85 -5.77 -3.85
C ILE A 150 6.23 -7.01 -3.04
N ASN A 151 7.52 -7.27 -2.83
CA ASN A 151 7.96 -8.41 -2.02
C ASN A 151 7.50 -8.29 -0.56
N GLU A 152 7.60 -7.08 0.02
CA GLU A 152 7.09 -6.83 1.38
C GLU A 152 5.56 -6.94 1.44
N LEU A 153 4.85 -6.43 0.44
CA LEU A 153 3.40 -6.57 0.34
C LEU A 153 2.95 -8.03 0.31
N LEU A 154 3.63 -8.87 -0.47
CA LEU A 154 3.35 -10.30 -0.56
C LEU A 154 3.57 -10.99 0.79
N LEU A 155 4.59 -10.59 1.54
CA LEU A 155 4.88 -11.12 2.87
C LEU A 155 3.77 -10.78 3.89
N PHE A 156 3.23 -9.56 3.83
CA PHE A 156 2.23 -9.08 4.81
C PHE A 156 0.77 -9.26 4.36
N GLY A 157 0.52 -9.65 3.11
CA GLY A 157 -0.84 -9.89 2.59
C GLY A 157 -1.71 -8.64 2.49
N VAL A 158 -1.10 -7.47 2.31
CA VAL A 158 -1.81 -6.17 2.28
C VAL A 158 -2.43 -5.92 0.90
N PRO A 159 -3.71 -5.51 0.80
CA PRO A 159 -4.32 -5.12 -0.47
C PRO A 159 -3.62 -3.91 -1.12
N VAL A 160 -3.50 -3.91 -2.45
CA VAL A 160 -2.72 -2.90 -3.19
C VAL A 160 -3.58 -2.18 -4.23
N ILE A 161 -3.33 -0.89 -4.38
CA ILE A 161 -3.75 -0.08 -5.51
C ILE A 161 -2.47 0.37 -6.23
N GLY A 162 -2.21 -0.21 -7.40
CA GLY A 162 -1.05 0.16 -8.20
C GLY A 162 -1.29 1.43 -9.01
N VAL A 163 -0.36 2.37 -8.98
CA VAL A 163 -0.33 3.58 -9.83
C VAL A 163 0.84 3.47 -10.80
N TYR A 164 0.58 3.51 -12.10
CA TYR A 164 1.62 3.32 -13.11
C TYR A 164 2.40 4.61 -13.36
N LEU A 165 3.53 4.77 -12.66
CA LEU A 165 4.41 5.92 -12.83
C LEU A 165 5.63 5.64 -13.73
N GLN A 166 6.03 4.36 -13.97
CA GLN A 166 7.21 3.97 -14.77
C GLN A 166 7.41 2.41 -14.85
N VAL A 167 8.66 1.93 -14.91
CA VAL A 167 9.17 0.53 -15.04
C VAL A 167 8.53 -0.52 -14.09
N GLY A 168 7.86 -0.10 -13.01
CA GLY A 168 7.15 -0.97 -12.06
C GLY A 168 5.88 -1.65 -12.59
N HIS A 169 5.38 -1.27 -13.77
CA HIS A 169 4.11 -1.75 -14.34
C HIS A 169 4.02 -3.28 -14.37
N LYS A 170 5.06 -3.96 -14.87
CA LYS A 170 5.08 -5.43 -15.00
C LYS A 170 4.97 -6.14 -13.65
N ASN A 171 5.48 -5.54 -12.57
CA ASN A 171 5.44 -6.17 -11.26
C ASN A 171 4.05 -6.04 -10.63
N VAL A 172 3.39 -4.89 -10.74
CA VAL A 172 2.00 -4.74 -10.26
C VAL A 172 1.05 -5.69 -11.01
N GLN A 173 1.27 -5.89 -12.32
CA GLN A 173 0.51 -6.87 -13.10
C GLN A 173 0.69 -8.31 -12.59
N ARG A 174 1.92 -8.70 -12.22
CA ARG A 174 2.17 -10.02 -11.61
C ARG A 174 1.44 -10.20 -10.29
N VAL A 175 1.40 -9.16 -9.45
CA VAL A 175 0.68 -9.22 -8.17
C VAL A 175 -0.83 -9.33 -8.36
N ARG A 176 -1.40 -8.75 -9.43
CA ARG A 176 -2.83 -8.92 -9.79
C ARG A 176 -3.24 -10.39 -9.93
N LEU A 177 -2.32 -11.25 -10.38
CA LEU A 177 -2.58 -12.68 -10.58
C LEU A 177 -2.47 -13.50 -9.29
N LEU A 178 -1.78 -12.97 -8.27
CA LEU A 178 -1.45 -13.69 -7.03
C LEU A 178 -2.26 -13.22 -5.81
N LEU A 179 -2.75 -11.98 -5.84
CA LEU A 179 -3.52 -11.35 -4.78
C LEU A 179 -4.73 -10.64 -5.40
N SER A 180 -5.84 -10.48 -4.67
CA SER A 180 -7.03 -9.73 -5.10
C SER A 180 -6.77 -8.21 -5.18
N VAL A 181 -5.81 -7.79 -6.01
CA VAL A 181 -5.35 -6.42 -6.21
C VAL A 181 -6.26 -5.70 -7.20
N LYS A 182 -6.78 -4.53 -6.79
CA LYS A 182 -7.53 -3.63 -7.67
C LYS A 182 -6.55 -2.66 -8.33
N LEU A 183 -6.29 -2.84 -9.63
CA LEU A 183 -5.43 -1.95 -10.41
C LEU A 183 -6.19 -0.68 -10.79
N LEU A 184 -5.62 0.50 -10.50
CA LEU A 184 -6.10 1.78 -11.01
C LEU A 184 -5.05 2.35 -11.97
N GLN A 185 -5.37 2.39 -13.26
CA GLN A 185 -4.47 2.97 -14.24
C GLN A 185 -4.60 4.50 -14.23
N ILE A 186 -3.58 5.19 -13.71
CA ILE A 186 -3.40 6.62 -13.97
C ILE A 186 -2.65 6.71 -15.31
N LEU A 187 -3.38 7.05 -16.38
CA LEU A 187 -2.94 6.94 -17.77
C LEU A 187 -1.89 7.97 -18.21
N SER A 188 -1.53 8.95 -17.37
CA SER A 188 -0.58 9.98 -17.77
C SER A 188 0.17 10.56 -16.57
N VAL A 189 1.38 10.07 -16.35
CA VAL A 189 2.45 10.88 -15.76
C VAL A 189 3.60 10.83 -16.76
N VAL A 190 3.54 11.73 -17.73
CA VAL A 190 4.65 11.94 -18.66
C VAL A 190 5.72 12.68 -17.86
N VAL A 191 6.64 11.94 -17.27
CA VAL A 191 7.92 12.51 -16.82
C VAL A 191 8.77 12.62 -18.09
N LEU A 192 8.71 13.79 -18.75
CA LEU A 192 9.69 14.08 -19.81
C LEU A 192 11.06 14.23 -19.14
N PRO A 193 12.10 13.52 -19.59
CA PRO A 193 13.46 13.90 -19.24
C PRO A 193 13.79 15.23 -19.92
N SER A 194 14.43 16.13 -19.17
CA SER A 194 15.10 17.33 -19.70
C SER A 194 16.26 16.95 -20.60
#